data_AF-A0A7J0EZA2-F1
#
_entry.id   AF-A0A7J0EZA2-F1
#
_cell.length_a   1.000
_cell.length_b   1.000
_cell.length_c   1.000
_cell.angle_alpha   90.00
_cell.angle_beta   90.00
_cell.angle_gamma   90.00
#
_symmetry.space_group_name_H-M   'P 1'
#
loop_
_entity.id
_entity.type
_entity.pdbx_description
1 polymer ?
#
loop_
_entity_poly.entity_id
_entity_poly.type
_entity_poly.pdbx_seq_one_letter_code
_entity_poly.pdbx_strand_id
1 'polypeptide(L)'
;MDGEKGLVTFESLKRNSVLLGLQDFGEDGLRNIIREGDLDSDGTLNQMEFCLLMFRMSPQLMSGAEKFLDEGFLQDHVKHQ
;
A
#
# COMPACT_ATOMS: atom_id res chain seq x y z
N MET A 1 13.14 -8.96 3.27
CA MET A 1 13.98 -7.80 2.85
C MET A 1 15.28 -8.35 2.27
N ASP A 2 15.74 -7.80 1.15
CA ASP A 2 17.03 -8.18 0.58
C ASP A 2 18.14 -7.53 1.42
N GLY A 3 18.77 -8.32 2.30
CA GLY A 3 19.61 -7.83 3.39
C GLY A 3 20.88 -7.09 2.95
N GLU A 4 21.31 -7.26 1.69
CA GLU A 4 22.45 -6.54 1.11
C GLU A 4 22.10 -5.16 0.57
N LYS A 5 20.82 -4.90 0.23
CA LYS A 5 20.40 -3.66 -0.44
C LYS A 5 19.45 -2.79 0.38
N GLY A 6 18.81 -3.35 1.42
CA GLY A 6 17.77 -2.62 2.17
C GLY A 6 16.50 -2.36 1.34
N LEU A 7 16.30 -3.15 0.28
CA LEU A 7 15.16 -3.05 -0.63
C LEU A 7 14.25 -4.26 -0.49
N VAL A 8 12.97 -4.07 -0.82
CA VAL A 8 12.00 -5.14 -1.01
C VAL A 8 11.83 -5.36 -2.50
N THR A 9 12.50 -6.38 -3.02
CA THR A 9 12.31 -6.87 -4.38
C THR A 9 11.12 -7.83 -4.47
N PHE A 10 10.57 -8.04 -5.66
CA PHE A 10 9.53 -9.04 -5.89
C PHE A 10 9.91 -10.43 -5.35
N GLU A 11 11.14 -10.88 -5.60
CA GLU A 11 11.62 -12.19 -5.11
C GLU A 11 11.68 -12.24 -3.58
N SER A 12 12.16 -11.17 -2.94
CA SER A 12 12.19 -11.07 -1.48
C SER A 12 10.77 -11.02 -0.89
N LEU A 13 9.83 -10.34 -1.55
CA LEU A 13 8.44 -10.26 -1.15
C LEU A 13 7.76 -11.63 -1.29
N LYS A 14 7.98 -12.33 -2.41
CA LYS A 14 7.47 -13.68 -2.67
C LYS A 14 7.99 -14.68 -1.65
N ARG A 15 9.30 -14.68 -1.36
CA ARG A 15 9.89 -15.55 -0.33
C ARG A 15 9.30 -15.30 1.07
N ASN A 16 9.04 -14.04 1.41
CA ASN A 16 8.52 -13.65 2.72
C ASN A 16 6.98 -13.55 2.77
N SER A 17 6.29 -13.84 1.67
CA SER A 17 4.83 -13.67 1.54
C SER A 17 4.07 -14.46 2.61
N VAL A 18 4.52 -15.67 2.93
CA VAL A 18 3.94 -16.52 3.98
C VAL A 18 4.04 -15.85 5.36
N LEU A 19 5.19 -15.24 5.67
CA LEU A 19 5.40 -14.55 6.95
C LEU A 19 4.51 -13.29 7.08
N LEU A 20 4.23 -12.64 5.94
CA LEU A 20 3.42 -11.44 5.86
C LEU A 20 1.91 -11.73 5.71
N GLY A 21 1.50 -13.00 5.66
CA GLY A 21 0.11 -13.39 5.43
C GLY A 21 -0.40 -13.11 4.01
N LEU A 22 0.52 -12.94 3.04
CA LEU A 22 0.23 -12.62 1.64
C LEU A 22 0.18 -13.86 0.73
N GLN A 23 0.17 -15.07 1.30
CA GLN A 23 0.22 -16.33 0.55
C GLN A 23 -0.93 -16.50 -0.46
N ASP A 24 -2.09 -15.91 -0.19
CA ASP A 24 -3.29 -16.06 -1.02
C ASP A 24 -3.35 -15.06 -2.20
N PHE A 25 -2.43 -14.08 -2.25
CA PHE A 25 -2.42 -13.04 -3.27
C PHE A 25 -1.88 -13.51 -4.63
N GLY A 26 -1.18 -14.65 -4.66
CA GLY A 26 -0.53 -15.16 -5.88
C GLY A 26 0.52 -14.20 -6.44
N GLU A 27 1.14 -14.56 -7.56
CA GLU A 27 2.21 -13.74 -8.15
C GLU A 27 1.73 -12.37 -8.64
N ASP A 28 0.56 -12.32 -9.27
CA ASP A 28 0.00 -11.07 -9.79
C ASP A 28 -0.39 -10.10 -8.67
N GLY A 29 -0.93 -10.61 -7.55
CA GLY A 29 -1.21 -9.78 -6.38
C GLY A 29 0.07 -9.23 -5.76
N LEU A 30 1.13 -10.04 -5.66
CA LEU A 30 2.43 -9.58 -5.17
C LEU A 30 3.07 -8.53 -6.12
N ARG A 31 2.90 -8.67 -7.45
CA ARG A 31 3.34 -7.66 -8.42
C ARG A 31 2.57 -6.36 -8.25
N ASN A 32 1.26 -6.43 -8.00
CA ASN A 32 0.45 -5.25 -7.73
C ASN A 32 0.89 -4.54 -6.45
N ILE A 33 1.23 -5.27 -5.38
CA ILE A 33 1.76 -4.68 -4.14
C ILE A 33 3.04 -3.88 -4.40
N ILE A 34 3.96 -4.41 -5.21
CA ILE A 34 5.17 -3.67 -5.62
C ILE A 34 4.77 -2.43 -6.42
N ARG A 35 3.98 -2.58 -7.48
CA ARG A 35 3.57 -1.46 -8.36
C ARG A 35 2.83 -0.35 -7.63
N GLU A 36 2.08 -0.68 -6.58
CA GLU A 36 1.28 0.27 -5.81
C GLU A 36 2.13 1.11 -4.83
N GLY A 37 3.23 0.53 -4.34
CA GLY A 37 4.16 1.18 -3.41
C GLY A 37 5.38 1.80 -4.06
N ASP A 38 5.73 1.38 -5.29
CA ASP A 38 6.87 1.85 -6.06
C ASP A 38 6.58 3.25 -6.63
N LEU A 39 7.12 4.28 -5.98
CA LEU A 39 6.81 5.68 -6.29
C LEU A 39 7.75 6.26 -7.34
N ASP A 40 8.97 5.72 -7.43
CA ASP A 40 9.97 6.14 -8.41
C ASP A 40 10.04 5.22 -9.65
N SER A 41 9.26 4.13 -9.66
CA SER A 41 9.18 3.14 -10.73
C SER A 41 10.48 2.37 -10.96
N ASP A 42 11.28 2.13 -9.91
CA ASP A 42 12.51 1.33 -9.99
C ASP A 42 12.29 -0.20 -9.95
N GLY A 43 11.04 -0.63 -9.71
CA GLY A 43 10.63 -2.03 -9.65
C GLY A 43 10.91 -2.70 -8.31
N THR A 44 11.30 -1.93 -7.29
CA THR A 44 11.53 -2.38 -5.92
C THR A 44 10.84 -1.42 -4.94
N LEU A 45 10.82 -1.78 -3.65
CA LEU A 45 10.40 -0.83 -2.61
C LEU A 45 11.59 -0.55 -1.71
N ASN A 46 11.97 0.71 -1.61
CA ASN A 46 12.86 1.16 -0.56
C ASN A 46 12.12 1.30 0.78
N GLN A 47 12.86 1.62 1.85
CA GLN A 47 12.28 1.73 3.20
C GLN A 47 11.17 2.79 3.28
N MET A 48 11.32 3.93 2.59
CA MET A 48 10.32 5.00 2.61
C MET A 48 9.05 4.57 1.90
N GLU A 49 9.18 3.99 0.72
CA GLU A 49 8.07 3.47 -0.08
C GLU A 49 7.32 2.36 0.65
N PHE A 50 8.05 1.41 1.25
CA PHE A 50 7.44 0.36 2.05
C PHE A 50 6.70 0.92 3.27
N CYS A 51 7.29 1.89 3.98
CA CYS A 51 6.62 2.56 5.10
C CYS A 51 5.35 3.29 4.66
N LEU A 52 5.38 4.00 3.53
CA LEU A 52 4.22 4.69 2.97
C LEU A 52 3.13 3.72 2.52
N LEU A 53 3.50 2.61 1.87
CA LEU A 53 2.58 1.56 1.46
C LEU A 53 1.87 0.96 2.67
N MET A 54 2.61 0.65 3.75
CA MET A 54 2.04 0.15 5.01
C MET A 54 1.13 1.18 5.69
N PHE A 55 1.48 2.47 5.62
CA PHE A 55 0.64 3.55 6.16
C PHE A 55 -0.67 3.70 5.37
N ARG A 56 -0.61 3.62 4.04
CA ARG A 56 -1.77 3.65 3.14
C ARG A 56 -2.67 2.42 3.29
N MET A 57 -2.07 1.27 3.60
CA MET A 57 -2.76 0.00 3.84
C MET A 57 -3.23 -0.16 5.29
N SER A 58 -2.96 0.79 6.19
CA SER A 58 -3.48 0.77 7.57
C SER A 58 -5.00 0.97 7.56
N PRO A 59 -5.81 -0.03 7.94
CA PRO A 59 -7.27 0.08 7.92
C PRO A 59 -7.79 1.21 8.83
N GLN A 60 -7.05 1.57 9.89
CA GLN A 60 -7.44 2.66 10.77
C GLN A 60 -7.31 4.04 10.11
N LEU A 61 -6.40 4.20 9.15
CA LEU A 61 -6.23 5.45 8.40
C LEU A 61 -7.17 5.51 7.19
N MET A 62 -7.37 4.38 6.50
CA MET A 62 -8.27 4.29 5.35
C MET A 62 -9.75 4.47 5.75
N SER A 63 -10.21 3.84 6.83
CA SER A 63 -11.56 4.09 7.38
C SER A 63 -11.73 5.50 7.96
N GLY A 64 -10.65 6.15 8.38
CA GLY A 64 -10.66 7.56 8.79
C GLY A 64 -10.82 8.49 7.59
N ALA A 65 -10.03 8.26 6.53
CA ALA A 65 -10.08 9.04 5.30
C ALA A 65 -11.39 8.85 4.52
N GLU A 66 -11.95 7.64 4.49
CA GLU A 66 -13.26 7.36 3.88
C GLU A 66 -14.37 8.16 4.56
N LYS A 67 -14.37 8.25 5.90
CA LYS A 67 -15.32 9.10 6.65
C LYS A 67 -15.15 10.59 6.36
N PHE A 68 -13.91 11.07 6.21
CA PHE A 68 -13.65 12.47 5.83
C PHE A 68 -14.08 12.80 4.39
N LEU A 69 -13.96 11.84 3.47
CA LEU A 69 -14.42 11.99 2.09
C LEU A 69 -15.96 12.01 2.02
N ASP A 70 -16.63 11.14 2.78
CA ASP A 70 -18.10 11.09 2.84
C ASP A 70 -18.70 12.37 3.46
N GLU A 71 -18.09 12.91 4.52
CA GLU A 71 -18.49 14.19 5.12
C GLU A 71 -18.23 15.40 4.20
N GLY A 72 -17.19 15.35 3.36
CA GLY A 72 -16.90 16.36 2.35
C GLY A 72 -17.95 16.42 1.24
N PHE A 73 -18.45 15.28 0.78
CA PHE A 73 -19.52 15.21 -0.23
C PHE A 73 -20.90 15.65 0.31
N LEU A 74 -21.16 15.50 1.61
CA LEU A 74 -22.41 15.95 2.23
C LEU A 74 -22.47 17.46 2.48
N GLN A 75 -21.33 18.14 2.63
CA GLN A 75 -21.31 19.60 2.86
C GLN A 75 -21.55 20.43 1.58
N ASP A 76 -21.24 19.91 0.39
CA ASP A 76 -21.48 20.63 -0.87
C ASP A 76 -22.97 20.65 -1.27
N HIS A 77 -23.76 19.65 -0.83
CA HIS A 77 -25.21 19.60 -1.14
C HIS A 77 -26.11 20.42 -0.20
N VAL A 78 -25.62 20.85 0.97
CA VAL A 78 -26.43 21.64 1.92
C VAL A 78 -26.24 23.16 1.74
N LYS A 79 -25.17 23.61 1.08
CA LYS A 79 -24.91 25.05 0.88
C LYS A 79 -25.56 25.66 -0.37
N HIS A 80 -26.28 24.87 -1.16
CA HIS A 80 -26.93 25.34 -2.41
C HIS A 80 -28.43 25.06 -2.48
N GLN A 81 -29.12 24.90 -1.34
CA GLN A 81 -30.59 25.01 -1.27
C GLN A 81 -31.02 26.15 -0.34
#